data_AF-A0A7X2L2S4-F1
#
_entry.id   AF-A0A7X2L2S4-F1
#
_cell.length_a   1.000
_cell.length_b   1.000
_cell.length_c   1.000
_cell.angle_alpha   90.00
_cell.angle_beta   90.00
_cell.angle_gamma   90.00
#
_symmetry.space_group_name_H-M   'P 1'
#
loop_
_entity.id
_entity.type
_entity.pdbx_description
1 polymer ?
#
loop_
_entity_poly.entity_id
_entity_poly.type
_entity_poly.pdbx_seq_one_letter_code
_entity_poly.pdbx_strand_id
1 'polypeptide(L)'
;MKPNNLSIMNLKKGAILGIAIALGSGAVVTTIGTQSAYAATAPNSSAVYKQFQEYLQQPVQLIQARNYLINHIDEAGVWNATLMTLQLENAQKVELSDFSDKIYPDNVQKAIGTAFPKNGLTYTGLLKAIKDPKIRVILIEGRDKGYKMETSEGMYYPVMHYEGYKGFKPYIKQDIATYIDIMAKESNRPSTYDAGIVISWDEVIARTLAMETFVRKYPISNRVATVKKELTYAVSRLFYGTDNTPAYDYDQKKLDPKLRQAYEDALNKGIGNSKLLATIQKLLNMLDSTENEFTPAIEKFLKNEGA
;
A
#
# COMPACT_ATOMS: atom_id res chain seq x y z
N MET A 1 35.00 -46.04 -33.23
CA MET A 1 36.29 -45.51 -32.73
C MET A 1 36.01 -44.19 -32.01
N LYS A 2 36.37 -44.17 -30.72
CA LYS A 2 36.47 -43.10 -29.71
C LYS A 2 35.59 -41.81 -29.81
N PRO A 3 34.75 -41.56 -28.79
CA PRO A 3 34.02 -40.31 -28.55
C PRO A 3 34.80 -39.36 -27.61
N ASN A 4 34.51 -38.06 -27.64
CA ASN A 4 34.90 -37.06 -26.62
C ASN A 4 33.64 -36.23 -26.31
N ASN A 5 32.95 -36.48 -25.20
CA ASN A 5 33.22 -36.13 -23.79
C ASN A 5 32.33 -34.96 -23.35
N LEU A 6 31.22 -35.34 -22.70
CA LEU A 6 30.43 -34.52 -21.80
C LEU A 6 31.33 -33.98 -20.68
N SER A 7 31.25 -32.67 -20.42
CA SER A 7 31.76 -32.09 -19.17
C SER A 7 30.59 -31.73 -18.28
N ILE A 8 30.46 -32.52 -17.21
CA ILE A 8 29.56 -32.36 -16.09
C ILE A 8 30.16 -31.28 -15.20
N MET A 9 29.55 -30.10 -15.12
CA MET A 9 29.95 -29.11 -14.12
C MET A 9 29.17 -29.38 -12.83
N ASN A 10 29.87 -30.02 -11.90
CA ASN A 10 29.44 -30.32 -10.54
C ASN A 10 29.09 -29.03 -9.77
N LEU A 11 27.90 -29.03 -9.17
CA LEU A 11 27.58 -28.20 -8.01
C LEU A 11 28.58 -28.47 -6.88
N LYS A 12 29.25 -27.43 -6.40
CA LYS A 12 29.80 -27.41 -5.04
C LYS A 12 29.24 -26.24 -4.27
N LYS A 13 28.27 -26.57 -3.40
CA LYS A 13 27.95 -25.81 -2.20
C LYS A 13 29.19 -25.86 -1.29
N GLY A 14 29.55 -24.71 -0.73
CA GLY A 14 30.64 -24.60 0.24
C GLY A 14 30.64 -23.23 0.89
N ALA A 15 29.62 -22.95 1.70
CA ALA A 15 29.64 -21.82 2.62
C ALA A 15 30.62 -22.14 3.74
N ILE A 16 31.73 -21.40 3.84
CA ILE A 16 32.64 -21.45 4.98
C ILE A 16 32.12 -20.44 6.01
N LEU A 17 31.38 -20.93 7.00
CA LEU A 17 31.06 -20.19 8.23
C LEU A 17 32.24 -20.37 9.19
N GLY A 18 33.14 -19.38 9.22
CA GLY A 18 34.16 -19.26 10.27
C GLY A 18 33.56 -18.56 11.48
N ILE A 19 33.15 -19.32 12.50
CA ILE A 19 32.82 -18.80 13.83
C ILE A 19 34.12 -18.78 14.63
N ALA A 20 34.69 -17.59 14.86
CA ALA A 20 35.70 -17.39 15.88
C ALA A 20 35.00 -17.04 17.20
N ILE A 21 35.00 -17.98 18.15
CA ILE A 21 34.57 -17.74 19.53
C ILE A 21 35.77 -17.16 20.29
N ALA A 22 35.75 -15.85 20.53
CA ALA A 22 36.59 -15.24 21.56
C ALA A 22 35.76 -15.16 22.84
N LEU A 23 36.13 -15.95 23.85
CA LEU A 23 35.57 -15.88 25.20
C LEU A 23 36.10 -14.61 25.88
N GLY A 24 35.21 -13.63 26.03
CA GLY A 24 35.43 -12.42 26.82
C GLY A 24 34.19 -12.15 27.66
N SER A 25 34.34 -12.29 28.97
CA SER A 25 33.32 -12.07 30.00
C SER A 25 32.84 -10.61 30.04
N GLY A 26 31.53 -10.38 29.87
CA GLY A 26 30.88 -9.09 30.13
C GLY A 26 29.45 -9.00 29.58
N ALA A 27 28.47 -8.94 30.48
CA ALA A 27 27.06 -8.57 30.32
C ALA A 27 26.42 -8.65 28.91
N VAL A 28 25.60 -9.67 28.68
CA VAL A 28 24.77 -9.82 27.48
C VAL A 28 23.52 -8.93 27.58
N VAL A 29 23.52 -7.81 26.85
CA VAL A 29 22.28 -7.18 26.36
C VAL A 29 22.04 -7.77 24.98
N THR A 30 21.03 -8.62 24.82
CA THR A 30 20.62 -9.15 23.52
C THR A 30 19.95 -8.05 22.69
N THR A 31 20.74 -7.37 21.86
CA THR A 31 20.20 -6.62 20.73
C THR A 31 19.85 -7.61 19.62
N ILE A 32 18.58 -7.67 19.25
CA ILE A 32 18.12 -8.39 18.05
C ILE A 32 18.64 -7.59 16.86
N GLY A 33 19.80 -8.01 16.33
CA GLY A 33 20.37 -7.45 15.12
C GLY A 33 19.49 -7.80 13.92
N THR A 34 18.92 -6.78 13.28
CA THR A 34 18.39 -6.88 11.93
C THR A 34 19.49 -7.43 11.03
N GLN A 35 19.27 -8.59 10.39
CA GLN A 35 20.13 -9.06 9.31
C GLN A 35 20.16 -8.01 8.21
N SER A 36 21.26 -7.28 8.11
CA SER A 36 21.54 -6.37 7.00
C SER A 36 21.57 -7.19 5.71
N ALA A 37 20.65 -6.92 4.78
CA ALA A 37 20.77 -7.38 3.42
C ALA A 37 22.18 -7.00 2.91
N TYR A 38 22.95 -8.00 2.47
CA TYR A 38 24.31 -7.79 1.99
C TYR A 38 24.30 -6.70 0.90
N ALA A 39 25.03 -5.61 1.13
CA ALA A 39 25.05 -4.49 0.18
C ALA A 39 25.66 -4.96 -1.15
N ALA A 40 24.87 -4.90 -2.22
CA ALA A 40 25.33 -5.21 -3.56
C ALA A 40 26.51 -4.31 -3.98
N THR A 41 27.44 -4.85 -4.76
CA THR A 41 28.55 -4.06 -5.32
C THR A 41 28.02 -3.05 -6.36
N ALA A 42 28.63 -1.87 -6.43
CA ALA A 42 28.17 -0.78 -7.30
C ALA A 42 28.06 -1.14 -8.82
N PRO A 43 28.97 -1.97 -9.40
CA PRO A 43 28.82 -2.42 -10.79
C PRO A 43 27.59 -3.32 -11.02
N ASN A 44 27.30 -4.23 -10.09
CA ASN A 44 26.15 -5.13 -10.18
C ASN A 44 24.84 -4.34 -10.06
N SER A 45 24.79 -3.38 -9.13
CA SER A 45 23.65 -2.48 -8.94
C SER A 45 23.27 -1.69 -10.21
N SER A 46 24.26 -1.17 -10.95
CA SER A 46 24.02 -0.41 -12.20
C SER A 46 23.53 -1.31 -13.34
N ALA A 47 24.08 -2.52 -13.47
CA ALA A 47 23.65 -3.48 -14.49
C ALA A 47 22.20 -3.92 -14.26
N VAL A 48 21.84 -4.23 -13.01
CA VAL A 48 20.47 -4.60 -12.63
C VAL A 48 19.49 -3.47 -12.97
N TYR A 49 19.82 -2.23 -12.61
CA TYR A 49 18.97 -1.09 -12.94
C TYR A 49 18.78 -0.92 -14.46
N LYS A 50 19.87 -0.99 -15.24
CA LYS A 50 19.81 -0.85 -16.69
C LYS A 50 18.92 -1.91 -17.33
N GLN A 51 19.06 -3.18 -16.94
CA GLN A 51 18.23 -4.26 -17.47
C GLN A 51 16.75 -4.07 -17.13
N PHE A 52 16.43 -3.59 -15.93
CA PHE A 52 15.06 -3.24 -15.57
C PHE A 52 14.51 -2.11 -16.44
N GLN A 53 15.30 -1.07 -16.74
CA GLN A 53 14.88 0.02 -17.64
C GLN A 53 14.55 -0.49 -19.04
N GLU A 54 15.34 -1.43 -19.58
CA GLU A 54 15.10 -2.01 -20.90
C GLU A 54 13.71 -2.69 -21.00
N TYR A 55 13.29 -3.36 -19.92
CA TYR A 55 11.93 -3.90 -19.82
C TYR A 55 10.88 -2.81 -19.65
N LEU A 56 11.10 -1.85 -18.75
CA LEU A 56 10.07 -0.85 -18.42
C LEU A 56 9.77 0.13 -19.56
N GLN A 57 10.74 0.42 -20.42
CA GLN A 57 10.56 1.33 -21.57
C GLN A 57 9.59 0.79 -22.64
N GLN A 58 9.23 -0.49 -22.56
CA GLN A 58 8.28 -1.10 -23.48
C GLN A 58 7.00 -1.46 -22.72
N PRO A 59 5.84 -0.80 -22.96
CA PRO A 59 4.60 -1.05 -22.21
C PRO A 59 4.21 -2.53 -22.17
N VAL A 60 4.37 -3.23 -23.30
CA VAL A 60 4.14 -4.68 -23.46
C VAL A 60 5.01 -5.57 -22.56
N GLN A 61 6.06 -5.01 -21.95
CA GLN A 61 7.01 -5.71 -21.09
C GLN A 61 6.86 -5.38 -19.60
N LEU A 62 5.74 -4.78 -19.17
CA LEU A 62 5.49 -4.49 -17.75
C LEU A 62 5.59 -5.74 -16.86
N ILE A 63 5.13 -6.90 -17.34
CA ILE A 63 5.23 -8.18 -16.61
C ILE A 63 6.69 -8.59 -16.44
N GLN A 64 7.51 -8.45 -17.49
CA GLN A 64 8.94 -8.74 -17.49
C GLN A 64 9.67 -7.81 -16.52
N ALA A 65 9.39 -6.50 -16.55
CA ALA A 65 9.96 -5.53 -15.62
C ALA A 65 9.63 -5.88 -14.16
N ARG A 66 8.37 -6.24 -13.87
CA ARG A 66 7.93 -6.66 -12.54
C ARG A 66 8.64 -7.93 -12.07
N ASN A 67 8.66 -8.97 -12.89
CA ASN A 67 9.31 -10.23 -12.55
C ASN A 67 10.81 -10.05 -12.35
N TYR A 68 11.45 -9.24 -13.18
CA TYR A 68 12.86 -8.90 -13.05
C TYR A 68 13.13 -8.18 -11.72
N LEU A 69 12.33 -7.18 -11.36
CA LEU A 69 12.47 -6.51 -10.06
C LEU A 69 12.31 -7.50 -8.90
N ILE A 70 11.29 -8.35 -8.91
CA ILE A 70 11.06 -9.35 -7.85
C ILE A 70 12.28 -10.24 -7.63
N ASN A 71 12.97 -10.64 -8.70
CA ASN A 71 14.06 -11.59 -8.64
C ASN A 71 15.43 -10.97 -8.34
N HIS A 72 15.60 -9.65 -8.56
CA HIS A 72 16.91 -9.00 -8.50
C HIS A 72 16.96 -7.74 -7.62
N ILE A 73 15.90 -7.46 -6.85
CA ILE A 73 15.84 -6.24 -6.03
C ILE A 73 16.94 -6.19 -4.94
N ASP A 74 17.36 -7.35 -4.43
CA ASP A 74 18.44 -7.50 -3.47
C ASP A 74 19.82 -7.21 -4.06
N GLU A 75 19.98 -7.38 -5.37
CA GLU A 75 21.18 -7.06 -6.14
C GLU A 75 21.25 -5.59 -6.58
N ALA A 76 20.12 -4.86 -6.54
CA ALA A 76 20.03 -3.50 -7.07
C ALA A 76 20.66 -2.45 -6.14
N GLY A 77 20.84 -2.73 -4.85
CA GLY A 77 21.23 -1.72 -3.87
C GLY A 77 20.14 -0.67 -3.62
N VAL A 78 20.15 -0.04 -2.43
CA VAL A 78 19.00 0.70 -1.90
C VAL A 78 18.50 1.82 -2.83
N TRP A 79 19.42 2.55 -3.47
CA TRP A 79 19.05 3.66 -4.35
C TRP A 79 18.31 3.17 -5.61
N ASN A 80 18.90 2.24 -6.37
CA ASN A 80 18.28 1.74 -7.59
C ASN A 80 17.04 0.89 -7.31
N ALA A 81 17.06 0.05 -6.27
CA ALA A 81 15.86 -0.68 -5.83
C ALA A 81 14.68 0.26 -5.55
N THR A 82 14.94 1.40 -4.92
CA THR A 82 13.92 2.43 -4.67
C THR A 82 13.41 3.03 -5.98
N LEU A 83 14.30 3.40 -6.92
CA LEU A 83 13.90 3.94 -8.22
C LEU A 83 13.08 2.92 -9.03
N MET A 84 13.53 1.68 -9.11
CA MET A 84 12.84 0.61 -9.83
C MET A 84 11.44 0.37 -9.25
N THR A 85 11.31 0.39 -7.92
CA THR A 85 10.02 0.25 -7.23
C THR A 85 9.06 1.40 -7.59
N LEU A 86 9.53 2.66 -7.54
CA LEU A 86 8.72 3.83 -7.88
C LEU A 86 8.30 3.83 -9.36
N GLN A 87 9.22 3.44 -10.24
CA GLN A 87 8.98 3.39 -11.67
C GLN A 87 8.03 2.26 -12.06
N LEU A 88 8.14 1.08 -11.44
CA LEU A 88 7.18 0.00 -11.61
C LEU A 88 5.77 0.42 -11.18
N GLU A 89 5.65 1.06 -10.01
CA GLU A 89 4.37 1.56 -9.50
C GLU A 89 3.74 2.57 -10.46
N ASN A 90 4.54 3.51 -10.99
CA ASN A 90 4.05 4.49 -11.96
C ASN A 90 3.59 3.81 -13.25
N ALA A 91 4.35 2.86 -13.79
CA ALA A 91 4.00 2.15 -15.01
C ALA A 91 2.72 1.32 -14.83
N GLN A 92 2.58 0.62 -13.70
CA GLN A 92 1.35 -0.10 -13.36
C GLN A 92 0.14 0.83 -13.23
N LYS A 93 0.29 2.02 -12.65
CA LYS A 93 -0.78 3.02 -12.54
C LYS A 93 -1.23 3.53 -13.91
N VAL A 94 -0.28 3.79 -14.81
CA VAL A 94 -0.58 4.21 -16.19
C VAL A 94 -1.33 3.12 -16.94
N GLU A 95 -0.86 1.88 -16.86
CA GLU A 95 -1.48 0.73 -17.55
C GLU A 95 -2.80 0.25 -16.94
N LEU A 96 -3.14 0.68 -15.72
CA LEU A 96 -4.33 0.16 -15.01
C LEU A 96 -5.62 0.47 -15.76
N SER A 97 -5.74 1.66 -16.34
CA SER A 97 -6.92 2.06 -17.12
C SER A 97 -7.09 1.14 -18.32
N ASP A 98 -6.06 1.00 -19.14
CA ASP A 98 -6.07 0.17 -20.36
C ASP A 98 -6.29 -1.31 -20.03
N PHE A 99 -5.77 -1.80 -18.91
CA PHE A 99 -6.04 -3.17 -18.46
C PHE A 99 -7.50 -3.34 -17.99
N SER A 100 -8.11 -2.33 -17.39
CA SER A 100 -9.50 -2.38 -16.91
C SER A 100 -10.49 -2.64 -18.04
N ASP A 101 -10.24 -2.12 -19.24
CA ASP A 101 -11.07 -2.35 -20.43
C ASP A 101 -11.17 -3.83 -20.84
N LYS A 102 -10.20 -4.66 -20.44
CA LYS A 102 -10.25 -6.12 -20.67
C LYS A 102 -11.15 -6.84 -19.68
N ILE A 103 -11.49 -6.21 -18.56
CA ILE A 103 -12.29 -6.77 -17.49
C ILE A 103 -13.78 -6.44 -17.68
N TYR A 104 -14.11 -5.28 -18.25
CA TYR A 104 -15.50 -4.83 -18.42
C TYR A 104 -16.40 -5.60 -19.40
N PRO A 105 -15.92 -6.34 -20.41
CA PRO A 105 -16.80 -7.08 -21.30
C PRO A 105 -17.75 -8.03 -20.55
N ASP A 106 -19.02 -8.06 -20.94
CA ASP A 106 -20.10 -8.82 -20.28
C ASP A 106 -19.75 -10.27 -19.98
N ASN A 107 -19.09 -10.95 -20.92
CA ASN A 107 -18.70 -12.35 -20.75
C ASN A 107 -17.65 -12.52 -19.63
N VAL A 108 -16.75 -11.55 -19.47
CA VAL A 108 -15.74 -11.53 -18.40
C VAL A 108 -16.40 -11.22 -17.05
N GLN A 109 -17.24 -10.17 -16.99
CA GLN A 109 -18.00 -9.81 -15.79
C GLN A 109 -18.86 -10.98 -15.28
N LYS A 110 -19.63 -11.63 -16.18
CA LYS A 110 -20.48 -12.79 -15.83
C LYS A 110 -19.66 -13.98 -15.34
N ALA A 111 -18.51 -14.25 -15.96
CA ALA A 111 -17.63 -15.34 -15.53
C ALA A 111 -17.05 -15.08 -14.12
N ILE A 112 -16.60 -13.86 -13.85
CA ILE A 112 -16.11 -13.45 -12.52
C ILE A 112 -17.25 -13.53 -11.50
N GLY A 113 -18.43 -12.99 -11.81
CA GLY A 113 -19.57 -13.02 -10.90
C GLY A 113 -20.11 -14.42 -10.61
N THR A 114 -19.96 -15.36 -11.54
CA THR A 114 -20.28 -16.77 -11.28
C THR A 114 -19.25 -17.45 -10.39
N ALA A 115 -17.97 -17.06 -10.51
CA ALA A 115 -16.86 -17.65 -9.77
C ALA A 115 -16.72 -17.10 -8.34
N PHE A 116 -16.94 -15.79 -8.16
CA PHE A 116 -16.69 -15.06 -6.92
C PHE A 116 -17.38 -15.66 -5.68
N PRO A 117 -18.71 -15.96 -5.69
CA PRO A 117 -19.40 -16.44 -4.50
C PRO A 117 -18.85 -17.74 -3.90
N LYS A 118 -18.19 -18.57 -4.72
CA LYS A 118 -17.66 -19.88 -4.30
C LYS A 118 -16.17 -19.85 -3.96
N ASN A 119 -15.41 -18.97 -4.62
CA ASN A 119 -13.94 -19.02 -4.62
C ASN A 119 -13.27 -17.72 -4.16
N GLY A 120 -14.04 -16.66 -3.89
CA GLY A 120 -13.54 -15.32 -3.62
C GLY A 120 -12.98 -14.61 -4.85
N LEU A 121 -12.57 -13.36 -4.66
CA LEU A 121 -12.06 -12.46 -5.73
C LEU A 121 -10.55 -12.58 -6.00
N THR A 122 -9.84 -13.45 -5.28
CA THR A 122 -8.42 -13.67 -5.55
C THR A 122 -8.20 -14.29 -6.92
N TYR A 123 -7.12 -13.94 -7.63
CA TYR A 123 -6.80 -14.58 -8.90
C TYR A 123 -6.68 -16.10 -8.80
N THR A 124 -6.15 -16.63 -7.68
CA THR A 124 -6.12 -18.07 -7.42
C THR A 124 -7.53 -18.68 -7.39
N GLY A 125 -8.46 -18.03 -6.69
CA GLY A 125 -9.85 -18.44 -6.62
C GLY A 125 -10.54 -18.40 -7.99
N LEU A 126 -10.40 -17.28 -8.70
CA LEU A 126 -10.98 -17.06 -10.03
C LEU A 126 -10.44 -18.06 -11.06
N LEU A 127 -9.12 -18.25 -11.12
CA LEU A 127 -8.48 -19.21 -12.04
C LEU A 127 -8.77 -20.67 -11.68
N LYS A 128 -9.17 -20.98 -10.45
CA LYS A 128 -9.66 -22.31 -10.09
C LYS A 128 -11.03 -22.58 -10.71
N ALA A 129 -11.94 -21.60 -10.68
CA ALA A 129 -13.32 -21.73 -11.16
C ALA A 129 -13.44 -21.54 -12.68
N ILE A 130 -12.81 -20.50 -13.24
CA ILE A 130 -12.99 -20.09 -14.63
C ILE A 130 -12.09 -20.95 -15.54
N LYS A 131 -12.73 -21.72 -16.43
CA LYS A 131 -12.07 -22.63 -17.37
C LYS A 131 -11.92 -22.08 -18.77
N ASP A 132 -12.67 -21.04 -19.13
CA ASP A 132 -12.58 -20.39 -20.43
C ASP A 132 -11.14 -19.88 -20.68
N PRO A 133 -10.44 -20.37 -21.72
CA PRO A 133 -9.04 -20.03 -21.95
C PRO A 133 -8.82 -18.54 -22.25
N LYS A 134 -9.78 -17.87 -22.91
CA LYS A 134 -9.66 -16.43 -23.24
C LYS A 134 -9.76 -15.58 -21.99
N ILE A 135 -10.68 -15.89 -21.09
CA ILE A 135 -10.84 -15.16 -19.82
C ILE A 135 -9.65 -15.43 -18.89
N ARG A 136 -9.14 -16.67 -18.87
CA ARG A 136 -7.97 -17.03 -18.08
C ARG A 136 -6.72 -16.26 -18.47
N VAL A 137 -6.50 -16.00 -19.77
CA VAL A 137 -5.38 -15.17 -20.24
C VAL A 137 -5.46 -13.76 -19.65
N ILE A 138 -6.65 -13.15 -19.63
CA ILE A 138 -6.86 -11.82 -19.04
C ILE A 138 -6.56 -11.82 -17.53
N LEU A 139 -7.06 -12.84 -16.81
CA LEU A 139 -6.83 -12.97 -15.37
C LEU A 139 -5.35 -13.21 -15.03
N ILE A 140 -4.65 -14.03 -15.82
CA ILE A 140 -3.21 -14.25 -15.66
C ILE A 140 -2.45 -12.96 -15.93
N GLU A 141 -2.79 -12.23 -16.99
CA GLU A 141 -2.19 -10.93 -17.31
C GLU A 141 -2.35 -9.95 -16.14
N GLY A 142 -3.56 -9.81 -15.57
CA GLY A 142 -3.81 -8.91 -14.45
C GLY A 142 -3.05 -9.28 -13.17
N ARG A 143 -2.98 -10.58 -12.86
CA ARG A 143 -2.17 -11.11 -11.75
C ARG A 143 -0.70 -10.76 -11.94
N ASP A 144 -0.17 -11.02 -13.13
CA ASP A 144 1.25 -10.90 -13.44
C ASP A 144 1.67 -9.44 -13.60
N LYS A 145 0.76 -8.56 -14.02
CA LYS A 145 0.92 -7.10 -13.95
C LYS A 145 0.91 -6.55 -12.54
N GLY A 146 0.46 -7.31 -11.53
CA GLY A 146 0.47 -6.89 -10.13
C GLY A 146 -0.78 -6.13 -9.69
N TYR A 147 -1.92 -6.43 -10.29
CA TYR A 147 -3.22 -5.95 -9.84
C TYR A 147 -3.86 -6.96 -8.88
N LYS A 148 -5.00 -6.57 -8.29
CA LYS A 148 -5.96 -7.45 -7.64
C LYS A 148 -7.37 -7.09 -8.10
N MET A 149 -8.32 -7.98 -7.90
CA MET A 149 -9.72 -7.75 -8.27
C MET A 149 -10.52 -7.23 -7.09
N GLU A 150 -11.37 -6.25 -7.34
CA GLU A 150 -12.35 -5.70 -6.42
C GLU A 150 -13.75 -5.71 -7.04
N THR A 151 -14.76 -5.42 -6.23
CA THR A 151 -16.13 -5.26 -6.71
C THR A 151 -16.87 -4.14 -6.02
N SER A 152 -17.66 -3.38 -6.77
CA SER A 152 -18.59 -2.36 -6.28
C SER A 152 -19.84 -2.38 -7.13
N GLU A 153 -21.01 -2.29 -6.50
CA GLU A 153 -22.31 -2.21 -7.18
C GLU A 153 -22.54 -3.33 -8.23
N GLY A 154 -22.01 -4.53 -7.98
CA GLY A 154 -22.13 -5.68 -8.88
C GLY A 154 -21.16 -5.69 -10.06
N MET A 155 -20.30 -4.68 -10.18
CA MET A 155 -19.22 -4.62 -11.17
C MET A 155 -17.90 -5.11 -10.58
N TYR A 156 -17.08 -5.75 -11.41
CA TYR A 156 -15.73 -6.22 -11.05
C TYR A 156 -14.68 -5.40 -11.79
N TYR A 157 -13.64 -4.96 -11.09
CA TYR A 157 -12.58 -4.13 -11.66
C TYR A 157 -11.23 -4.40 -11.02
N PRO A 158 -10.12 -4.20 -11.74
CA PRO A 158 -8.80 -4.33 -11.18
C PRO A 158 -8.41 -3.07 -10.40
N VAL A 159 -7.62 -3.24 -9.34
CA VAL A 159 -6.94 -2.16 -8.62
C VAL A 159 -5.49 -2.54 -8.34
N MET A 160 -4.67 -1.57 -7.96
CA MET A 160 -3.28 -1.80 -7.54
C MET A 160 -3.20 -2.76 -6.34
N HIS A 161 -2.38 -3.81 -6.45
CA HIS A 161 -2.11 -4.74 -5.35
C HIS A 161 -0.86 -4.33 -4.56
N TYR A 162 -1.00 -3.32 -3.70
CA TYR A 162 0.11 -2.81 -2.88
C TYR A 162 0.67 -3.81 -1.87
N GLU A 163 -0.10 -4.82 -1.44
CA GLU A 163 0.44 -5.90 -0.61
C GLU A 163 1.61 -6.61 -1.31
N GLY A 164 1.54 -6.77 -2.63
CA GLY A 164 2.61 -7.36 -3.45
C GLY A 164 3.92 -6.56 -3.45
N TYR A 165 3.91 -5.30 -3.01
CA TYR A 165 5.11 -4.47 -2.88
C TYR A 165 5.84 -4.66 -1.55
N LYS A 166 5.23 -5.29 -0.54
CA LYS A 166 5.85 -5.41 0.79
C LYS A 166 7.15 -6.21 0.77
N GLY A 167 7.31 -7.14 -0.17
CA GLY A 167 8.56 -7.88 -0.37
C GLY A 167 9.75 -6.99 -0.73
N PHE A 168 9.51 -5.77 -1.23
CA PHE A 168 10.56 -4.82 -1.61
C PHE A 168 11.08 -3.99 -0.44
N LYS A 169 10.32 -3.89 0.66
CA LYS A 169 10.62 -3.03 1.81
C LYS A 169 12.03 -3.19 2.37
N PRO A 170 12.62 -4.40 2.49
CA PRO A 170 13.98 -4.57 3.01
C PRO A 170 15.07 -3.94 2.14
N TYR A 171 14.78 -3.66 0.87
CA TYR A 171 15.76 -3.27 -0.14
C TYR A 171 15.62 -1.81 -0.59
N ILE A 172 14.63 -1.08 -0.09
CA ILE A 172 14.31 0.28 -0.52
C ILE A 172 14.44 1.27 0.63
N LYS A 173 14.42 2.56 0.32
CA LYS A 173 14.43 3.61 1.33
C LYS A 173 13.19 3.53 2.24
N GLN A 174 13.41 3.87 3.51
CA GLN A 174 12.39 3.77 4.55
C GLN A 174 11.14 4.62 4.28
N ASP A 175 11.27 5.75 3.59
CA ASP A 175 10.12 6.56 3.19
C ASP A 175 9.22 5.76 2.24
N ILE A 176 9.77 5.18 1.18
CA ILE A 176 8.96 4.39 0.23
C ILE A 176 8.41 3.11 0.88
N ALA A 177 9.17 2.47 1.79
CA ALA A 177 8.66 1.35 2.57
C ALA A 177 7.45 1.73 3.44
N THR A 178 7.47 2.91 4.06
CA THR A 178 6.36 3.42 4.88
C THR A 178 5.15 3.79 4.02
N TYR A 179 5.39 4.38 2.85
CA TYR A 179 4.35 4.67 1.85
C TYR A 179 3.64 3.40 1.40
N ILE A 180 4.37 2.32 1.10
CA ILE A 180 3.79 1.03 0.72
C ILE A 180 2.87 0.48 1.82
N ASP A 181 3.21 0.62 3.10
CA ASP A 181 2.34 0.18 4.19
C ASP A 181 1.02 0.96 4.24
N ILE A 182 1.08 2.30 4.05
CA ILE A 182 -0.12 3.15 3.99
C ILE A 182 -1.02 2.70 2.83
N MET A 183 -0.45 2.57 1.63
CA MET A 183 -1.22 2.20 0.44
C MET A 183 -1.74 0.76 0.48
N ALA A 184 -0.97 -0.17 1.06
CA ALA A 184 -1.42 -1.55 1.26
C ALA A 184 -2.58 -1.63 2.24
N LYS A 185 -2.54 -0.87 3.34
CA LYS A 185 -3.65 -0.83 4.31
C LYS A 185 -4.93 -0.30 3.67
N GLU A 186 -4.83 0.80 2.92
CA GLU A 186 -5.99 1.37 2.21
C GLU A 186 -6.50 0.45 1.10
N SER A 187 -5.60 -0.10 0.29
CA SER A 187 -5.98 -1.01 -0.79
C SER A 187 -6.65 -2.28 -0.25
N ASN A 188 -6.08 -2.94 0.76
CA ASN A 188 -6.59 -4.22 1.28
C ASN A 188 -7.92 -4.10 2.03
N ARG A 189 -8.12 -2.98 2.72
CA ARG A 189 -9.35 -2.69 3.46
C ARG A 189 -9.67 -1.21 3.26
N PRO A 190 -10.39 -0.84 2.18
CA PRO A 190 -10.73 0.55 1.90
C PRO A 190 -11.37 1.23 3.11
N SER A 191 -11.04 2.50 3.33
CA SER A 191 -11.70 3.29 4.37
C SER A 191 -13.14 3.62 3.98
N THR A 192 -13.40 3.71 2.68
CA THR A 192 -14.72 4.00 2.12
C THR A 192 -15.15 3.01 1.06
N TYR A 193 -16.44 2.74 1.01
CA TYR A 193 -17.09 1.94 -0.02
C TYR A 193 -18.51 2.46 -0.23
N ASP A 194 -18.94 2.60 -1.48
CA ASP A 194 -20.27 3.13 -1.83
C ASP A 194 -20.62 4.40 -1.01
N ALA A 195 -19.76 5.42 -1.09
CA ALA A 195 -19.86 6.67 -0.34
C ALA A 195 -20.05 6.56 1.20
N GLY A 196 -19.82 5.39 1.80
CA GLY A 196 -19.87 5.15 3.24
C GLY A 196 -18.49 4.86 3.81
N ILE A 197 -18.28 5.15 5.09
CA ILE A 197 -17.08 4.73 5.82
C ILE A 197 -17.30 3.31 6.32
N VAL A 198 -16.43 2.37 5.92
CA VAL A 198 -16.59 0.92 6.18
C VAL A 198 -15.56 0.36 7.18
N ILE A 199 -14.88 1.26 7.88
CA ILE A 199 -13.97 0.97 9.00
C ILE A 199 -14.40 1.77 10.23
N SER A 200 -13.90 1.44 11.42
CA SER A 200 -14.24 2.22 12.63
C SER A 200 -13.60 3.61 12.58
N TRP A 201 -14.20 4.57 13.29
CA TRP A 201 -13.63 5.91 13.46
C TRP A 201 -12.21 5.87 14.06
N ASP A 202 -11.94 4.97 15.00
CA ASP A 202 -10.57 4.73 15.51
C ASP A 202 -9.59 4.36 14.41
N GLU A 203 -10.02 3.53 13.46
CA GLU A 203 -9.18 3.10 12.36
C GLU A 203 -8.96 4.22 11.35
N VAL A 204 -9.97 5.07 11.08
CA VAL A 204 -9.81 6.28 10.28
C VAL A 204 -8.78 7.20 10.93
N ILE A 205 -8.93 7.52 12.22
CA ILE A 205 -7.98 8.39 12.96
C ILE A 205 -6.56 7.81 12.90
N ALA A 206 -6.40 6.51 13.17
CA ALA A 206 -5.09 5.85 13.14
C ALA A 206 -4.44 5.91 11.74
N ARG A 207 -5.21 5.76 10.66
CA ARG A 207 -4.72 5.90 9.28
C ARG A 207 -4.34 7.35 8.97
N THR A 208 -5.16 8.33 9.37
CA THR A 208 -4.86 9.76 9.20
C THR A 208 -3.59 10.16 9.95
N LEU A 209 -3.38 9.68 11.18
CA LEU A 209 -2.16 9.93 11.95
C LEU A 209 -0.91 9.30 11.31
N ALA A 210 -1.04 8.13 10.69
CA ALA A 210 0.06 7.52 9.95
C ALA A 210 0.46 8.37 8.72
N MET A 211 -0.53 8.90 8.00
CA MET A 211 -0.31 9.81 6.86
C MET A 211 0.29 11.16 7.31
N GLU A 212 -0.21 11.76 8.39
CA GLU A 212 0.37 12.98 8.98
C GLU A 212 1.83 12.76 9.38
N THR A 213 2.10 11.64 10.07
CA THR A 213 3.45 11.26 10.47
C THR A 213 4.37 11.08 9.26
N PHE A 214 3.89 10.45 8.19
CA PHE A 214 4.65 10.32 6.95
C PHE A 214 5.01 11.68 6.36
N VAL A 215 4.03 12.58 6.21
CA VAL A 215 4.23 13.91 5.62
C VAL A 215 5.24 14.73 6.44
N ARG A 216 5.17 14.64 7.77
CA ARG A 216 6.10 15.32 8.67
C ARG A 216 7.50 14.71 8.67
N LYS A 217 7.60 13.38 8.67
CA LYS A 217 8.88 12.66 8.78
C LYS A 217 9.64 12.62 7.45
N TYR A 218 8.94 12.62 6.32
CA TYR A 218 9.51 12.50 4.99
C TYR A 218 9.06 13.64 4.04
N PRO A 219 9.34 14.91 4.39
CA PRO A 219 8.85 16.06 3.63
C PRO A 219 9.42 16.15 2.22
N ILE A 220 10.55 15.49 1.95
CA ILE A 220 11.22 15.42 0.64
C ILE A 220 11.03 14.08 -0.08
N SER A 221 10.17 13.19 0.45
CA SER A 221 9.90 11.91 -0.23
C SER A 221 9.30 12.15 -1.61
N ASN A 222 9.65 11.29 -2.56
CA ASN A 222 9.00 11.28 -3.89
C ASN A 222 7.48 11.04 -3.79
N ARG A 223 6.98 10.49 -2.68
CA ARG A 223 5.56 10.19 -2.45
C ARG A 223 4.86 11.17 -1.48
N VAL A 224 5.52 12.24 -1.04
CA VAL A 224 4.93 13.21 -0.11
C VAL A 224 3.67 13.87 -0.67
N ALA A 225 3.64 14.22 -1.95
CA ALA A 225 2.48 14.84 -2.58
C ALA A 225 1.28 13.89 -2.62
N THR A 226 1.51 12.62 -2.94
CA THR A 226 0.47 11.58 -2.93
C THR A 226 -0.10 11.41 -1.52
N VAL A 227 0.76 11.24 -0.51
CA VAL A 227 0.27 11.05 0.87
C VAL A 227 -0.39 12.30 1.43
N LYS A 228 0.04 13.51 1.05
CA LYS A 228 -0.66 14.76 1.40
C LYS A 228 -2.09 14.78 0.85
N LYS A 229 -2.29 14.33 -0.39
CA LYS A 229 -3.63 14.25 -1.00
C LYS A 229 -4.52 13.27 -0.25
N GLU A 230 -4.02 12.06 0.05
CA GLU A 230 -4.76 11.08 0.84
C GLU A 230 -5.05 11.58 2.26
N LEU A 231 -4.10 12.28 2.88
CA LEU A 231 -4.28 12.92 4.18
C LEU A 231 -5.42 13.94 4.14
N THR A 232 -5.51 14.78 3.11
CA THR A 232 -6.61 15.74 2.95
C THR A 232 -7.97 15.03 2.87
N TYR A 233 -8.08 13.95 2.10
CA TYR A 233 -9.33 13.18 2.06
C TYR A 233 -9.66 12.53 3.40
N ALA A 234 -8.67 11.98 4.10
CA ALA A 234 -8.86 11.35 5.39
C ALA A 234 -9.25 12.36 6.48
N VAL A 235 -8.67 13.57 6.45
CA VAL A 235 -9.03 14.71 7.31
C VAL A 235 -10.47 15.15 7.06
N SER A 236 -10.86 15.31 5.78
CA SER A 236 -12.23 15.67 5.41
C SER A 236 -13.24 14.63 5.91
N ARG A 237 -12.95 13.33 5.73
CA ARG A 237 -13.79 12.23 6.23
C ARG A 237 -13.92 12.23 7.74
N LEU A 238 -12.86 12.54 8.50
CA LEU A 238 -12.96 12.63 9.95
C LEU A 238 -13.90 13.76 10.38
N PHE A 239 -13.74 14.94 9.77
CA PHE A 239 -14.42 16.13 10.26
C PHE A 239 -15.82 16.34 9.69
N TYR A 240 -16.14 15.77 8.53
CA TYR A 240 -17.46 15.91 7.90
C TYR A 240 -18.16 14.57 7.62
N GLY A 241 -17.42 13.45 7.62
CA GLY A 241 -17.91 12.15 7.22
C GLY A 241 -18.01 11.97 5.71
N THR A 242 -18.89 11.08 5.28
CA THR A 242 -19.26 10.86 3.89
C THR A 242 -20.78 10.79 3.76
N ASP A 243 -21.31 10.77 2.54
CA ASP A 243 -22.77 10.80 2.31
C ASP A 243 -23.52 9.67 3.03
N ASN A 244 -22.99 8.45 2.99
CA ASN A 244 -23.62 7.30 3.66
C ASN A 244 -23.11 7.07 5.09
N THR A 245 -22.20 7.91 5.59
CA THR A 245 -21.69 7.86 6.97
C THR A 245 -21.28 9.26 7.42
N PRO A 246 -22.26 10.17 7.61
CA PRO A 246 -21.96 11.56 7.94
C PRO A 246 -21.38 11.65 9.35
N ALA A 247 -20.46 12.60 9.58
CA ALA A 247 -19.92 12.84 10.92
C ALA A 247 -20.98 13.46 11.84
N TYR A 248 -21.96 14.16 11.28
CA TYR A 248 -23.05 14.79 12.00
C TYR A 248 -24.39 14.28 11.46
N ASP A 249 -25.35 14.05 12.36
CA ASP A 249 -26.71 13.69 11.99
C ASP A 249 -27.34 14.76 11.07
N TYR A 250 -28.04 14.35 10.02
CA TYR A 250 -28.58 15.26 9.02
C TYR A 250 -29.64 16.22 9.58
N ASP A 251 -30.44 15.76 10.55
CA ASP A 251 -31.55 16.53 11.10
C ASP A 251 -31.10 17.36 12.31
N GLN A 252 -30.46 16.68 13.27
CA GLN A 252 -30.05 17.26 14.54
C GLN A 252 -28.73 18.03 14.42
N LYS A 253 -27.97 17.79 13.35
CA LYS A 253 -26.61 18.34 13.17
C LYS A 253 -25.66 17.97 14.30
N LYS A 254 -25.96 16.91 15.06
CA LYS A 254 -25.15 16.47 16.20
C LYS A 254 -24.07 15.49 15.76
N LEU A 255 -22.87 15.64 16.31
CA LEU A 255 -21.76 14.72 16.06
C LEU A 255 -22.15 13.28 16.42
N ASP A 256 -21.80 12.32 15.57
CA ASP A 256 -21.93 10.89 15.86
C ASP A 256 -21.26 10.57 17.22
N PRO A 257 -22.00 10.03 18.21
CA PRO A 257 -21.45 9.66 19.50
C PRO A 257 -20.25 8.72 19.42
N LYS A 258 -20.21 7.83 18.40
CA LYS A 258 -19.06 6.93 18.19
C LYS A 258 -17.83 7.68 17.70
N LEU A 259 -18.01 8.69 16.85
CA LEU A 259 -16.91 9.55 16.40
C LEU A 259 -16.39 10.39 17.57
N ARG A 260 -17.30 10.94 18.40
CA ARG A 260 -16.91 11.65 19.62
C ARG A 260 -16.04 10.78 20.53
N GLN A 261 -16.47 9.55 20.81
CA GLN A 261 -15.69 8.61 21.63
C GLN A 261 -14.31 8.34 21.01
N ALA A 262 -14.24 8.12 19.69
CA ALA A 262 -12.97 7.89 19.00
C ALA A 262 -12.03 9.11 19.09
N TYR A 263 -12.55 10.33 19.07
CA TYR A 263 -11.77 11.54 19.32
C TYR A 263 -11.21 11.58 20.74
N GLU A 264 -12.04 11.32 21.75
CA GLU A 264 -11.62 11.29 23.16
C GLU A 264 -10.56 10.20 23.40
N ASP A 265 -10.76 9.00 22.84
CA ASP A 265 -9.81 7.88 22.93
C ASP A 265 -8.47 8.17 22.23
N ALA A 266 -8.50 8.92 21.13
CA ALA A 266 -7.28 9.35 20.45
C ALA A 266 -6.48 10.36 21.29
N LEU A 267 -7.16 11.29 21.98
CA LEU A 267 -6.52 12.28 22.83
C LEU A 267 -5.93 11.69 24.12
N ASN A 268 -6.55 10.63 24.66
CA ASN A 268 -6.05 9.90 25.83
C ASN A 268 -4.65 9.30 25.62
N LYS A 269 -4.23 9.11 24.36
CA LYS A 269 -2.88 8.62 24.00
C LYS A 269 -1.82 9.73 23.94
N GLY A 270 -2.24 10.98 24.14
CA GLY A 270 -1.41 12.18 24.08
C GLY A 270 -1.38 12.84 22.71
N ILE A 271 -1.38 14.18 22.68
CA ILE A 271 -1.42 14.99 21.45
C ILE A 271 -0.06 14.99 20.72
N GLY A 272 1.05 15.01 21.47
CA GLY A 272 2.39 15.10 20.90
C GLY A 272 2.56 16.32 19.98
N ASN A 273 3.13 16.10 18.79
CA ASN A 273 3.28 17.12 17.74
C ASN A 273 2.28 16.96 16.58
N SER A 274 1.16 16.28 16.83
CA SER A 274 0.11 16.08 15.82
C SER A 274 -0.75 17.33 15.69
N LYS A 275 -0.83 17.89 14.48
CA LYS A 275 -1.78 18.95 14.16
C LYS A 275 -3.20 18.39 14.20
N LEU A 276 -3.41 17.18 13.67
CA LEU A 276 -4.71 16.52 13.69
C LEU A 276 -5.29 16.42 15.11
N LEU A 277 -4.52 15.89 16.07
CA LEU A 277 -4.99 15.76 17.46
C LEU A 277 -5.21 17.12 18.12
N ALA A 278 -4.38 18.12 17.83
CA ALA A 278 -4.60 19.47 18.31
C ALA A 278 -5.91 20.08 17.75
N THR A 279 -6.23 19.83 16.47
CA THR A 279 -7.50 20.23 15.86
C THR A 279 -8.69 19.50 16.49
N ILE A 280 -8.56 18.18 16.73
CA ILE A 280 -9.59 17.38 17.42
C ILE A 280 -9.86 17.91 18.83
N GLN A 281 -8.81 18.22 19.60
CA GLN A 281 -8.97 18.79 20.96
C GLN A 281 -9.74 20.11 20.94
N LYS A 282 -9.38 21.03 20.02
CA LYS A 282 -10.09 22.31 19.88
C LYS A 282 -11.54 22.10 19.44
N LEU A 283 -11.78 21.17 18.51
CA LEU A 283 -13.12 20.82 18.04
C LEU A 283 -14.00 20.31 19.18
N LEU A 284 -13.51 19.37 20.01
CA LEU A 284 -14.26 18.86 21.16
C LEU A 284 -14.64 19.98 22.13
N ASN A 285 -13.72 20.90 22.44
CA ASN A 285 -14.00 22.04 23.30
C ASN A 285 -15.13 22.94 22.74
N MET A 286 -15.18 23.11 21.41
CA MET A 286 -16.27 23.86 20.75
C MET A 286 -17.59 23.08 20.82
N LEU A 287 -17.56 21.76 20.60
CA LEU A 287 -18.73 20.88 20.64
C LEU A 287 -19.34 20.76 22.05
N ASP A 288 -18.52 20.85 23.10
CA ASP A 288 -19.00 20.86 24.50
C ASP A 288 -19.91 22.06 24.78
N SER A 289 -19.65 23.19 24.10
CA SER A 289 -20.43 24.42 24.26
C SER A 289 -21.69 24.45 23.39
N THR A 290 -21.85 23.48 22.47
CA THR A 290 -22.97 23.40 21.52
C THR A 290 -23.76 22.11 21.65
N GLU A 291 -23.59 21.36 22.74
CA GLU A 291 -24.23 20.05 22.94
C GLU A 291 -24.03 19.10 21.73
N ASN A 292 -22.81 19.10 21.17
CA ASN A 292 -22.38 18.39 19.96
C ASN A 292 -22.95 18.89 18.62
N GLU A 293 -23.67 20.02 18.58
CA GLU A 293 -24.21 20.56 17.34
C GLU A 293 -23.11 21.18 16.46
N PHE A 294 -23.16 20.87 15.16
CA PHE A 294 -22.34 21.46 14.12
C PHE A 294 -22.83 22.86 13.76
N THR A 295 -22.08 23.87 14.17
CA THR A 295 -22.43 25.28 13.98
C THR A 295 -21.58 25.95 12.89
N PRO A 296 -22.03 27.10 12.34
CA PRO A 296 -21.20 27.88 11.40
C PRO A 296 -19.83 28.28 11.96
N ALA A 297 -19.70 28.41 13.30
CA ALA A 297 -18.42 28.68 13.95
C ALA A 297 -17.47 27.48 13.85
N ILE A 298 -17.99 26.26 14.06
CA ILE A 298 -17.23 25.01 13.89
C ILE A 298 -16.83 24.82 12.43
N GLU A 299 -17.75 25.04 11.49
CA GLU A 299 -17.47 24.94 10.06
C GLU A 299 -16.34 25.91 9.66
N LYS A 300 -16.41 27.17 10.10
CA LYS A 300 -15.35 28.17 9.85
C LYS A 300 -14.02 27.77 10.47
N PHE A 301 -14.04 27.22 11.69
CA PHE A 301 -12.85 26.72 12.37
C PHE A 301 -12.17 25.60 11.57
N LEU A 302 -12.93 24.59 11.15
CA LEU A 302 -12.41 23.45 10.38
C LEU A 302 -11.83 23.88 9.04
N LYS A 303 -12.52 24.76 8.30
CA LYS A 303 -12.00 25.35 7.04
C LYS A 303 -10.65 26.05 7.25
N ASN A 304 -10.49 26.79 8.36
CA ASN A 304 -9.24 27.48 8.67
C ASN A 304 -8.10 26.52 9.06
N GLU A 305 -8.43 25.37 9.66
CA GLU A 305 -7.44 24.32 9.98
C GLU A 305 -7.05 23.48 8.75
N GLY A 306 -7.74 23.67 7.61
CA GLY A 306 -7.48 22.98 6.35
C GLY A 306 -8.21 21.64 6.23
N ALA A 307 -9.36 21.53 6.89
CA ALA A 307 -10.27 20.39 6.79
C ALA A 307 -11.31 20.56 5.68
#